data_AF-F2UCZ3-F1
#
_entry.id   AF-F2UCZ3-F1
#
_cell.length_a   1.000
_cell.length_b   1.000
_cell.length_c   1.000
_cell.angle_alpha   90.00
_cell.angle_beta   90.00
_cell.angle_gamma   90.00
#
_symmetry.space_group_name_H-M   'P 1'
#
loop_
_entity.id
_entity.type
_entity.pdbx_description
1 polymer ?
#
loop_
_entity_poly.entity_id
_entity_poly.type
_entity_poly.pdbx_seq_one_letter_code
_entity_poly.pdbx_strand_id
1 'polypeptide(L)' 'MTGGGGSNKVTASLAAARRRFRRLPEHLAQCKQEASTYAKCIEGNVSGVQKDMCAQEFSRLLACVKAAAAKK' A
#
# COMPACT_ATOMS: atom_id res chain seq x y z
N MET A 1 -18.84 21.84 -28.07
CA MET A 1 -18.72 21.28 -26.71
C MET A 1 -18.59 19.76 -26.81
N THR A 2 -17.37 19.22 -26.91
CA THR A 2 -17.14 17.76 -26.92
C THR A 2 -17.01 17.26 -25.48
N GLY A 3 -18.13 16.83 -24.90
CA GLY A 3 -18.15 16.02 -23.68
C GLY A 3 -17.93 14.54 -23.99
N GLY A 4 -17.35 13.78 -23.05
CA GLY A 4 -17.47 12.31 -23.03
C GLY A 4 -16.20 11.45 -23.07
N GLY A 5 -15.02 11.94 -22.67
CA GLY A 5 -13.75 11.17 -22.71
C GLY A 5 -13.25 10.55 -21.39
N GLY A 6 -13.95 10.72 -20.26
CA GLY A 6 -13.41 10.43 -18.92
C GLY A 6 -13.54 8.99 -18.42
N SER A 7 -14.70 8.36 -18.62
CA SER A 7 -15.05 7.11 -17.90
C SER A 7 -14.23 5.89 -18.32
N ASN A 8 -13.87 5.76 -19.60
CA ASN A 8 -13.06 4.63 -20.09
C ASN A 8 -11.58 4.70 -19.65
N LYS A 9 -11.06 5.91 -19.38
CA LYS A 9 -9.69 6.09 -18.91
C LYS A 9 -9.54 5.69 -17.45
N VAL A 10 -10.55 5.98 -16.63
CA VAL A 10 -10.57 5.60 -15.20
C VAL A 10 -10.61 4.08 -15.04
N THR A 11 -11.50 3.38 -15.76
CA THR A 11 -11.60 1.92 -15.69
C THR A 11 -10.34 1.22 -16.20
N ALA A 12 -9.77 1.67 -17.32
CA ALA A 12 -8.50 1.16 -17.83
C ALA A 12 -7.33 1.38 -16.85
N SER A 13 -7.29 2.54 -16.19
CA SER A 13 -6.27 2.86 -15.18
C SER A 13 -6.40 1.99 -13.92
N LEU A 14 -7.62 1.71 -13.47
CA LEU A 14 -7.89 0.81 -12.35
C LEU A 14 -7.51 -0.64 -12.68
N ALA A 15 -7.82 -1.12 -13.89
CA ALA A 15 -7.44 -2.46 -14.34
C ALA A 15 -5.91 -2.61 -14.41
N ALA A 16 -5.21 -1.61 -14.92
CA ALA A 16 -3.75 -1.57 -14.93
C ALA A 16 -3.15 -1.55 -13.51
N ALA A 17 -3.73 -0.75 -12.60
CA ALA A 17 -3.31 -0.71 -11.20
C ALA A 17 -3.50 -2.06 -10.51
N ARG A 18 -4.67 -2.70 -10.67
CA ARG A 18 -4.93 -4.04 -10.11
C ARG A 18 -3.94 -5.08 -10.61
N ARG A 19 -3.58 -5.06 -11.90
CA ARG A 19 -2.55 -5.97 -12.45
C ARG A 19 -1.19 -5.75 -11.80
N ARG A 20 -0.77 -4.48 -11.62
CA ARG A 20 0.51 -4.12 -10.98
C ARG A 20 0.56 -4.56 -9.51
N PHE A 21 -0.54 -4.40 -8.78
CA PHE A 21 -0.60 -4.73 -7.36
C PHE A 21 -1.10 -6.14 -7.05
N ARG A 22 -1.29 -7.03 -8.04
CA ARG A 22 -1.92 -8.36 -7.79
C ARG A 22 -1.16 -9.22 -6.76
N ARG A 23 0.17 -9.07 -6.69
CA ARG A 23 1.03 -9.82 -5.75
C ARG A 23 1.31 -9.07 -4.45
N LEU A 24 0.83 -7.82 -4.32
CA LEU A 24 1.04 -7.04 -3.11
C LEU A 24 0.53 -7.75 -1.84
N PRO A 25 -0.66 -8.40 -1.83
CA PRO A 25 -1.13 -9.12 -0.64
C PRO A 25 -0.20 -10.27 -0.23
N GLU A 26 0.37 -10.98 -1.21
CA GLU A 26 1.32 -12.06 -0.98
C GLU A 26 2.64 -11.55 -0.40
N HIS A 27 3.21 -10.49 -0.99
CA HIS A 27 4.43 -9.86 -0.47
C HIS A 27 4.21 -9.26 0.93
N LEU A 28 3.04 -8.67 1.17
CA LEU A 28 2.67 -8.14 2.48
C LEU A 28 2.54 -9.26 3.53
N ALA A 29 1.99 -10.42 3.16
CA ALA A 29 1.88 -11.58 4.04
C ALA A 29 3.23 -12.18 4.44
N GLN A 30 4.32 -11.90 3.71
CA GLN A 30 5.68 -12.27 4.09
C GLN A 30 6.27 -11.31 5.16
N CYS A 31 5.70 -10.11 5.31
CA CYS A 31 6.15 -9.03 6.20
C CYS A 31 5.20 -8.83 7.40
N LYS A 32 4.61 -9.92 7.91
CA LYS A 32 3.60 -9.89 8.98
C LYS A 32 4.09 -9.21 10.25
N GLN A 33 5.37 -9.39 10.58
CA GLN A 33 5.93 -8.83 11.81
C GLN A 33 6.00 -7.31 11.72
N GLU A 34 6.58 -6.77 10.64
CA GLU A 34 6.67 -5.34 10.38
C GLU A 34 5.28 -4.71 10.23
N ALA A 35 4.34 -5.44 9.61
CA ALA A 35 2.96 -5.00 9.46
C ALA A 35 2.27 -4.87 10.83
N SER A 36 2.48 -5.83 11.73
CA SER A 36 1.94 -5.77 13.09
C SER A 36 2.55 -4.62 13.90
N THR A 37 3.86 -4.39 13.79
CA THR A 37 4.51 -3.25 14.47
C THR A 37 3.93 -1.92 13.98
N TYR A 38 3.73 -1.76 12.67
CA TYR A 38 3.11 -0.57 12.11
C TYR A 38 1.66 -0.41 12.57
N ALA A 39 0.86 -1.48 12.55
CA ALA A 39 -0.53 -1.45 13.02
C ALA A 39 -0.64 -1.01 14.48
N LYS A 40 0.23 -1.52 15.37
CA LYS A 40 0.26 -1.12 16.79
C LYS A 40 0.53 0.38 16.98
N CYS A 41 1.40 0.97 16.15
CA CYS A 41 1.62 2.42 16.17
C CYS A 41 0.35 3.19 15.79
N ILE A 42 -0.36 2.75 14.74
CA ILE A 42 -1.63 3.37 14.34
C ILE A 42 -2.68 3.22 15.44
N GLU A 43 -2.85 2.01 15.98
CA GLU A 43 -3.85 1.71 17.02
C GLU A 43 -3.64 2.59 18.25
N GLY A 44 -2.38 2.76 18.69
CA GLY A 44 -2.03 3.65 19.80
C GLY A 44 -2.37 5.12 19.56
N ASN A 45 -2.62 5.52 18.31
CA ASN A 45 -2.89 6.89 17.93
C ASN A 45 -4.14 7.05 17.05
N VAL A 46 -5.06 6.08 17.08
CA VAL A 46 -6.19 6.00 16.14
C VAL A 46 -7.09 7.25 16.16
N SER A 47 -7.11 7.96 17.29
CA SER A 47 -7.87 9.19 17.49
C SER A 47 -7.30 10.43 16.77
N GLY A 48 -6.08 10.35 16.23
CA GLY A 48 -5.39 11.53 15.71
C GLY A 48 -4.14 11.23 14.89
N VAL A 49 -4.19 10.18 14.05
CA VAL A 49 -3.05 9.83 13.18
C VAL A 49 -2.70 11.01 12.29
N GLN A 50 -1.48 11.52 12.44
CA GLN A 50 -0.91 12.51 11.56
C GLN A 50 0.06 11.89 10.56
N LYS A 51 0.34 12.62 9.49
CA LYS A 51 1.35 12.23 8.51
C LYS A 51 2.69 12.03 9.21
N ASP A 52 3.42 10.99 8.79
CA ASP A 52 4.77 10.64 9.26
C ASP A 52 4.89 10.24 10.73
N MET A 53 3.79 10.19 11.47
CA MET A 53 3.78 9.87 12.90
C MET A 53 4.20 8.43 13.20
N CYS A 54 3.91 7.49 12.29
CA CYS A 54 4.39 6.09 12.31
C CYS A 54 5.40 5.83 11.17
N ALA A 55 6.15 6.85 10.73
CA ALA A 55 7.02 6.78 9.55
C ALA A 55 8.13 5.73 9.68
N GLN A 56 8.69 5.55 10.87
CA GLN A 56 9.75 4.57 11.08
C GLN A 56 9.22 3.15 10.85
N GLU A 57 8.04 2.85 11.39
CA GLU A 57 7.43 1.53 11.32
C GLU A 57 6.96 1.23 9.91
N PHE A 58 6.38 2.26 9.26
CA PHE A 58 6.05 2.20 7.85
C PHE A 58 7.28 1.97 6.97
N SER A 59 8.41 2.62 7.26
CA SER A 59 9.64 2.47 6.48
C SER A 59 10.19 1.05 6.56
N ARG A 60 10.13 0.42 7.75
CA ARG A 60 10.51 -0.99 7.93
C ARG A 60 9.60 -1.93 7.15
N LEU A 61 8.29 -1.74 7.26
CA LEU A 61 7.30 -2.49 6.49
C LEU A 61 7.52 -2.35 4.98
N LEU A 62 7.71 -1.12 4.50
CA LEU A 62 7.94 -0.82 3.10
C LEU A 62 9.22 -1.45 2.57
N ALA A 63 10.30 -1.42 3.36
CA ALA A 63 11.56 -2.07 3.01
C ALA A 63 11.37 -3.58 2.86
N CYS A 64 10.67 -4.23 3.80
CA CYS A 64 10.36 -5.65 3.72
C CYS A 64 9.52 -5.98 2.47
N VAL A 65 8.44 -5.24 2.21
CA VAL A 65 7.56 -5.48 1.05
C VAL A 65 8.31 -5.31 -0.27
N LYS A 66 9.18 -4.30 -0.38
CA LYS A 66 10.05 -4.12 -1.56
C LYS A 66 11.03 -5.28 -1.73
N ALA A 67 11.64 -5.74 -0.65
CA ALA A 67 12.52 -6.91 -0.68
C ALA A 67 11.75 -8.18 -1.08
N ALA A 68 10.54 -8.39 -0.56
CA ALA A 68 9.66 -9.50 -0.92
C ALA A 68 9.21 -9.43 -2.39
N ALA A 69 8.95 -8.24 -2.93
CA ALA A 69 8.61 -8.03 -4.34
C ALA A 69 9.79 -8.25 -5.29
N ALA A 70 11.03 -8.08 -4.80
CA ALA A 70 12.25 -8.35 -5.56
C ALA A 70 12.61 -9.86 -5.57
N LYS A 71 12.05 -10.66 -4.67
CA LYS A 71 12.20 -12.11 -4.66
C LYS A 71 11.29 -12.69 -5.76
N LYS A 72 11.89 -13.47 -6.67
CA LYS A 72 11.23 -14.03 -7.87
C LYS A 72 10.07 -14.96 -7.53
#